data_AF-A0A7V5U2V6-F1
#
_entry.id   AF-A0A7V5U2V6-F1
#
_cell.length_a   1.000
_cell.length_b   1.000
_cell.length_c   1.000
_cell.angle_alpha   90.00
_cell.angle_beta   90.00
_cell.angle_gamma   90.00
#
_symmetry.space_group_name_H-M   'P 1'
#
loop_
_entity.id
_entity.type
_entity.pdbx_description
1 polymer ?
#
loop_
_entity_poly.entity_id
_entity_poly.type
_entity_poly.pdbx_seq_one_letter_code
_entity_poly.pdbx_strand_id
1 'polypeptide(L)'
;SSVQGFKARIFWIFWALASLFLIIWFGRRAAFFSLLLGCSPLLWFSSPKTKIVILLLTIFALVGVALSLRTPSGKRLWLRSDKIKLILTGKRELWARAGSLGQRLYIWPLYFREALKHPFKGTGLARRVQKRVLKDLNEKALRLEHTHNLFLNLWLQAGLLPVIFFLIFYGYTLKYALKLAKLGNSTGIYWGGFLIAFLFMSLFEGLEEWTRFTPFWIASALIWGTSEGSSLSRPSA
;
A
#
# COMPACT_ATOMS: atom_id res chain seq x y z
N SER A 1 26.05 -5.21 28.08
CA SER A 1 25.06 -4.70 27.10
C SER A 1 24.80 -5.64 25.90
N SER A 2 25.47 -6.80 25.76
CA SER A 2 25.36 -7.65 24.55
C SER A 2 24.21 -8.67 24.54
N VAL A 3 23.85 -9.25 25.70
CA VAL A 3 22.82 -10.32 25.76
C VAL A 3 21.40 -9.77 25.63
N GLN A 4 21.09 -8.65 26.29
CA GLN A 4 19.77 -8.00 26.16
C GLN A 4 19.53 -7.48 24.73
N GLY A 5 20.55 -6.90 24.09
CA GLY A 5 20.47 -6.47 22.70
C GLY A 5 20.23 -7.63 21.73
N PHE A 6 20.83 -8.80 21.98
CA PHE A 6 20.63 -9.99 21.16
C PHE A 6 19.22 -10.56 21.31
N LYS A 7 18.71 -10.71 22.54
CA LYS A 7 17.34 -11.16 22.81
C LYS A 7 16.29 -10.25 22.17
N ALA A 8 16.49 -8.94 22.26
CA ALA A 8 15.62 -7.96 21.62
C ALA A 8 15.61 -8.10 20.09
N ARG A 9 16.78 -8.31 19.46
CA ARG A 9 16.87 -8.53 18.00
C ARG A 9 16.13 -9.80 17.56
N ILE A 10 16.31 -10.91 18.27
CA ILE A 10 15.58 -12.16 17.98
C ILE A 10 14.07 -11.94 18.11
N PHE A 11 13.63 -11.27 19.17
CA PHE A 11 12.22 -10.95 19.37
C PHE A 11 11.64 -10.17 18.18
N TRP A 12 12.31 -9.11 17.72
CA TRP A 12 11.85 -8.33 16.56
C TRP A 12 11.87 -9.12 15.25
N ILE A 13 12.89 -9.96 15.03
CA ILE A 13 12.94 -10.85 13.86
C ILE A 13 11.78 -11.83 13.87
N PHE A 14 11.50 -12.45 15.03
CA PHE A 14 10.38 -13.37 15.18
C PHE A 14 9.05 -12.70 14.83
N TRP A 15 8.79 -11.51 15.37
CA TRP A 15 7.55 -10.78 15.08
C TRP A 15 7.45 -10.30 13.62
N ALA A 16 8.57 -9.92 13.00
CA ALA A 16 8.60 -9.59 11.58
C ALA A 16 8.26 -10.82 10.71
N LEU A 17 8.83 -11.98 11.03
CA LEU A 17 8.54 -13.24 10.33
C LEU A 17 7.11 -13.71 10.58
N ALA A 18 6.60 -13.60 11.80
CA ALA A 18 5.21 -13.91 12.14
C ALA A 18 4.24 -13.00 11.36
N SER A 19 4.53 -11.70 11.29
CA SER A 19 3.72 -10.74 10.51
C SER A 19 3.74 -11.07 9.02
N LEU A 20 4.91 -11.40 8.47
CA LEU A 20 5.04 -11.82 7.08
C LEU A 20 4.27 -13.12 6.81
N PHE A 21 4.36 -14.09 7.72
CA PHE A 21 3.58 -15.33 7.66
C PHE A 21 2.08 -15.03 7.66
N LEU A 22 1.58 -14.16 8.54
CA LEU A 22 0.16 -13.77 8.58
C LEU A 22 -0.27 -13.07 7.28
N ILE A 23 0.56 -12.20 6.70
CA ILE A 23 0.28 -11.55 5.41
C ILE A 23 0.10 -12.60 4.31
N ILE A 24 0.98 -13.60 4.26
CA ILE A 24 0.92 -14.70 3.29
C ILE A 24 -0.30 -15.59 3.56
N TRP A 25 -0.51 -16.00 4.82
CA TRP A 25 -1.59 -16.89 5.26
C TRP A 25 -2.97 -16.30 4.97
N PHE A 26 -3.20 -15.04 5.34
CA PHE A 26 -4.44 -14.33 5.02
C PHE A 26 -4.54 -13.93 3.54
N GLY A 27 -3.52 -14.23 2.73
CA GLY A 27 -3.45 -13.92 1.29
C GLY A 27 -3.60 -12.43 1.00
N ARG A 28 -3.00 -11.58 1.84
CA ARG A 28 -2.91 -10.12 1.66
C ARG A 28 -1.82 -9.80 0.63
N ARG A 29 -2.05 -10.26 -0.60
CA ARG A 29 -1.08 -10.19 -1.71
C ARG A 29 -0.61 -8.77 -1.99
N ALA A 30 -1.53 -7.80 -1.97
CA ALA A 30 -1.19 -6.39 -2.15
C ALA A 30 -0.21 -5.89 -1.07
N ALA A 31 -0.40 -6.29 0.19
CA ALA A 31 0.52 -5.95 1.28
C ALA A 31 1.91 -6.58 1.06
N PHE A 32 1.97 -7.86 0.66
CA PHE A 32 3.24 -8.53 0.36
C PHE A 32 4.02 -7.83 -0.77
N PHE A 33 3.38 -7.54 -1.90
CA PHE A 33 4.02 -6.81 -3.00
C PHE A 33 4.43 -5.39 -2.59
N SER A 34 3.57 -4.72 -1.81
CA SER A 34 3.86 -3.38 -1.30
C SER A 34 5.07 -3.35 -0.38
N LEU A 35 5.26 -4.38 0.47
CA LEU A 35 6.44 -4.52 1.30
C LEU A 35 7.73 -4.68 0.47
N LEU A 36 7.70 -5.48 -0.60
CA LEU A 36 8.85 -5.62 -1.51
C LEU A 36 9.22 -4.28 -2.15
N LEU A 37 8.23 -3.50 -2.58
CA LEU A 37 8.45 -2.17 -3.16
C LEU A 37 8.91 -1.14 -2.10
N GLY A 38 8.38 -1.25 -0.88
CA GLY A 38 8.78 -0.44 0.27
C GLY A 38 10.21 -0.67 0.72
N CYS A 39 10.86 -1.77 0.31
CA CYS A 39 12.29 -1.99 0.54
C CYS A 39 13.20 -1.17 -0.40
N SER A 40 12.66 -0.50 -1.43
CA SER A 40 13.46 0.27 -2.39
C SER A 40 14.30 1.41 -1.75
N PRO A 41 13.84 2.17 -0.74
CA PRO A 41 14.69 3.16 -0.08
C PRO A 41 15.82 2.50 0.72
N LEU A 42 15.57 1.32 1.30
CA LEU A 42 16.62 0.57 2.00
C LEU A 42 17.74 0.21 1.02
N LEU A 43 17.43 -0.18 -0.22
CA LEU A 43 18.46 -0.45 -1.23
C LEU A 43 19.29 0.79 -1.59
N TRP A 44 18.70 1.98 -1.56
CA TRP A 44 19.43 3.21 -1.90
C TRP A 44 20.38 3.65 -0.79
N PHE A 45 19.91 3.62 0.46
CA PHE A 45 20.60 4.21 1.62
C PHE A 45 21.40 3.21 2.48
N SER A 46 21.31 1.91 2.20
CA SER A 46 22.04 0.90 2.97
C SER A 46 23.51 0.77 2.57
N SER A 47 24.33 0.21 3.47
CA SER A 47 25.72 -0.18 3.15
C SER A 47 25.78 -1.21 2.01
N PRO A 48 26.88 -1.31 1.23
CA PRO A 48 26.99 -2.29 0.13
C PRO A 48 26.67 -3.73 0.55
N LYS A 49 27.14 -4.16 1.72
CA LYS A 49 26.84 -5.50 2.27
C LYS A 49 25.34 -5.68 2.52
N THR A 50 24.71 -4.68 3.12
CA THR A 50 23.27 -4.70 3.40
C THR A 50 22.43 -4.65 2.13
N LYS A 51 22.86 -3.91 1.09
CA LYS A 51 22.19 -3.90 -0.22
C LYS A 51 22.15 -5.28 -0.84
N ILE A 52 23.28 -5.99 -0.83
CA ILE A 52 23.38 -7.37 -1.31
C ILE A 52 22.40 -8.27 -0.56
N VAL A 53 22.36 -8.17 0.78
CA VAL A 53 21.42 -8.97 1.59
C VAL A 53 19.96 -8.68 1.23
N ILE A 54 19.55 -7.41 1.12
CA ILE A 54 18.18 -7.03 0.75
C ILE A 54 17.84 -7.54 -0.65
N LEU A 55 18.76 -7.40 -1.60
CA LEU A 55 18.58 -7.87 -2.97
C LEU A 55 18.42 -9.39 -3.01
N LEU A 56 19.28 -10.14 -2.32
CA LEU A 56 19.20 -11.60 -2.23
C LEU A 56 17.89 -12.04 -1.59
N LEU A 57 17.44 -11.39 -0.50
CA LEU A 57 16.15 -11.68 0.13
C LEU A 57 14.98 -11.39 -0.80
N THR A 58 15.04 -10.29 -1.55
CA THR A 58 14.00 -9.92 -2.53
C THR A 58 13.95 -10.93 -3.68
N ILE A 59 15.10 -11.31 -4.23
CA ILE A 59 15.21 -12.33 -5.28
C ILE A 59 14.70 -13.67 -4.75
N PHE A 60 15.13 -14.09 -3.56
CA PHE A 60 14.68 -15.32 -2.92
C PHE A 60 13.16 -15.33 -2.73
N ALA A 61 12.57 -14.23 -2.27
CA ALA A 61 11.12 -14.09 -2.15
C ALA A 61 10.41 -14.21 -3.51
N LEU A 62 10.91 -13.54 -4.55
CA LEU A 62 10.35 -13.60 -5.90
C LEU A 62 10.46 -15.00 -6.51
N VAL A 63 11.61 -15.66 -6.36
CA VAL A 63 11.84 -17.04 -6.80
C VAL A 63 10.92 -18.00 -6.04
N GLY A 64 10.78 -17.84 -4.72
CA GLY A 64 9.86 -18.63 -3.91
C GLY A 64 8.41 -18.50 -4.38
N VAL A 65 7.96 -17.28 -4.69
CA VAL A 65 6.65 -17.03 -5.31
C VAL A 65 6.56 -17.76 -6.65
N ALA A 66 7.54 -17.58 -7.54
CA ALA A 66 7.54 -18.18 -8.88
C ALA A 66 7.52 -19.71 -8.85
N LEU A 67 8.28 -20.34 -7.95
CA LEU A 67 8.29 -21.79 -7.75
C LEU A 67 6.96 -22.27 -7.18
N SER A 68 6.42 -21.59 -6.17
CA SER A 68 5.14 -21.98 -5.57
C SER A 68 3.98 -21.91 -6.59
N LEU A 69 4.00 -20.94 -7.51
CA LEU A 69 3.03 -20.83 -8.61
C LEU A 69 3.01 -22.03 -9.57
N ARG A 70 4.01 -22.93 -9.52
CA ARG A 70 3.99 -24.19 -10.28
C ARG A 70 3.07 -25.24 -9.65
N THR A 71 2.82 -25.15 -8.35
CA THR A 71 1.97 -26.08 -7.59
C THR A 71 0.51 -25.62 -7.51
N PRO A 72 -0.48 -26.53 -7.41
CA PRO A 72 -1.88 -26.16 -7.20
C PRO A 72 -2.09 -25.32 -5.92
N SER A 73 -1.41 -25.67 -4.83
CA SER A 73 -1.49 -24.97 -3.55
C SER A 73 -0.93 -23.55 -3.64
N GLY A 74 0.22 -23.35 -4.29
CA GLY A 74 0.77 -22.01 -4.49
C GLY A 74 -0.05 -21.18 -5.47
N LYS A 75 -0.62 -21.77 -6.53
CA LYS A 75 -1.63 -21.09 -7.37
C LYS A 75 -2.83 -20.65 -6.53
N ARG A 76 -3.35 -21.51 -5.65
CA ARG A 76 -4.45 -21.16 -4.73
C ARG A 76 -4.05 -20.05 -3.76
N LEU A 77 -2.82 -20.02 -3.28
CA LEU A 77 -2.32 -18.99 -2.36
C LEU A 77 -2.17 -17.63 -3.04
N TRP A 78 -1.49 -17.59 -4.18
CA TRP A 78 -1.10 -16.34 -4.87
C TRP A 78 -2.08 -15.87 -5.93
N LEU A 79 -2.75 -16.77 -6.65
CA LEU A 79 -3.76 -16.42 -7.65
C LEU A 79 -5.18 -16.57 -7.09
N ARG A 80 -5.40 -17.44 -6.09
CA ARG A 80 -6.73 -17.74 -5.53
C ARG A 80 -7.72 -18.09 -6.65
N SER A 81 -8.78 -17.31 -6.78
CA SER A 81 -9.81 -17.42 -7.81
C SER A 81 -9.54 -16.54 -9.02
N ASP A 82 -8.43 -15.79 -9.05
CA ASP A 82 -8.11 -14.90 -10.16
C ASP A 82 -7.72 -15.68 -11.41
N LYS A 83 -8.55 -15.53 -12.45
CA LYS A 83 -8.34 -16.16 -13.75
C LYS A 83 -7.62 -15.17 -14.66
N ILE A 84 -6.30 -15.03 -14.47
CA ILE A 84 -5.46 -14.08 -15.20
C ILE A 84 -5.63 -14.18 -16.72
N LYS A 85 -5.82 -15.39 -17.26
CA LYS A 85 -6.10 -15.61 -18.68
C LYS A 85 -7.30 -14.80 -19.19
N LEU A 86 -8.37 -14.68 -18.39
CA LEU A 86 -9.55 -13.88 -18.75
C LEU A 86 -9.25 -12.39 -18.79
N ILE A 87 -8.39 -11.89 -17.89
CA ILE A 87 -7.95 -10.48 -17.90
C ILE A 87 -7.14 -10.20 -19.17
N LEU A 88 -6.20 -11.09 -19.50
CA LEU A 88 -5.33 -10.98 -20.67
C LEU A 88 -6.07 -11.04 -22.01
N THR A 89 -7.30 -11.54 -22.06
CA THR A 89 -8.12 -11.48 -23.30
C THR A 89 -8.50 -10.07 -23.71
N GLY A 90 -8.37 -9.07 -22.82
CA GLY A 90 -8.77 -7.68 -23.06
C GLY A 90 -10.29 -7.44 -23.10
N LYS A 91 -11.12 -8.50 -23.08
CA LYS A 91 -12.58 -8.38 -23.10
C LYS A 91 -13.10 -8.01 -21.71
N ARG A 92 -13.51 -6.75 -21.53
CA ARG A 92 -13.96 -6.19 -20.25
C ARG A 92 -15.09 -6.99 -19.59
N GLU A 93 -16.05 -7.49 -20.37
CA GLU A 93 -17.14 -8.37 -19.91
C GLU A 93 -16.63 -9.59 -19.11
N LEU A 94 -15.47 -10.12 -19.49
CA LEU A 94 -14.88 -11.30 -18.87
C LEU A 94 -14.13 -10.98 -17.58
N TRP A 95 -13.75 -9.72 -17.36
CA TRP A 95 -13.01 -9.30 -16.17
C TRP A 95 -13.84 -9.46 -14.89
N ALA A 96 -15.15 -9.23 -14.96
CA ALA A 96 -16.07 -9.45 -13.83
C ALA A 96 -16.05 -10.91 -13.32
N ARG A 97 -15.71 -11.87 -14.20
CA ARG A 97 -15.61 -13.30 -13.90
C ARG A 97 -14.19 -13.76 -13.60
N ALA A 98 -13.22 -12.85 -13.62
CA ALA A 98 -11.80 -13.15 -13.53
C ALA A 98 -11.22 -13.07 -12.10
N GLY A 99 -12.09 -13.08 -11.08
CA GLY A 99 -11.71 -13.03 -9.66
C GLY A 99 -11.58 -11.61 -9.11
N SER A 100 -11.01 -11.47 -7.91
CA SER A 100 -10.90 -10.19 -7.19
C SER A 100 -10.16 -9.11 -7.98
N LEU A 101 -9.05 -9.44 -8.64
CA LEU A 101 -8.31 -8.47 -9.46
C LEU A 101 -9.12 -8.04 -10.69
N GLY A 102 -9.73 -9.01 -11.38
CA GLY A 102 -10.56 -8.74 -12.55
C GLY A 102 -11.78 -7.88 -12.21
N GLN A 103 -12.44 -8.17 -11.10
CA GLN A 103 -13.55 -7.36 -10.60
C GLN A 103 -13.12 -5.93 -10.31
N ARG A 104 -11.97 -5.70 -9.68
CA ARG A 104 -11.43 -4.35 -9.44
C ARG A 104 -11.19 -3.59 -10.74
N LEU A 105 -10.51 -4.21 -11.70
CA LEU A 105 -10.26 -3.62 -13.02
C LEU A 105 -11.56 -3.34 -13.79
N TYR A 106 -12.58 -4.18 -13.60
CA TYR A 106 -13.90 -3.99 -14.21
C TYR A 106 -14.65 -2.79 -13.63
N ILE A 107 -14.65 -2.63 -12.30
CA ILE A 107 -15.42 -1.59 -11.60
C ILE A 107 -14.75 -0.22 -11.62
N TRP A 108 -13.41 -0.14 -11.64
CA TRP A 108 -12.69 1.14 -11.53
C TRP A 108 -13.15 2.18 -12.56
N PRO A 109 -13.30 1.85 -13.86
CA PRO A 109 -13.77 2.84 -14.82
C PRO A 109 -15.23 3.27 -14.59
N LEU A 110 -16.07 2.44 -13.97
CA LEU A 110 -17.45 2.81 -13.61
C LEU A 110 -17.44 3.88 -12.51
N TYR A 111 -16.69 3.62 -11.43
CA TYR A 111 -16.53 4.55 -10.33
C TYR A 111 -15.81 5.83 -10.73
N PHE A 112 -14.83 5.75 -11.63
CA PHE A 112 -14.15 6.92 -12.19
C PHE A 112 -15.11 7.81 -12.98
N ARG A 113 -15.95 7.22 -13.84
CA ARG A 113 -17.00 7.96 -14.56
C ARG A 113 -18.00 8.60 -13.60
N GLU A 114 -18.32 7.95 -12.50
CA GLU A 114 -19.21 8.54 -11.49
C GLU A 114 -18.54 9.71 -10.77
N ALA A 115 -17.28 9.57 -10.37
CA ALA A 115 -16.52 10.65 -9.75
C ALA A 115 -16.42 11.89 -10.65
N LEU A 116 -16.33 11.70 -11.97
CA LEU A 116 -16.35 12.78 -12.95
C LEU A 116 -17.67 13.57 -13.00
N LYS A 117 -18.80 12.99 -12.57
CA LYS A 117 -20.08 13.73 -12.49
C LYS A 117 -20.12 14.72 -11.34
N HIS A 118 -19.38 14.43 -10.26
CA HIS A 118 -19.32 15.25 -9.06
C HIS A 118 -17.88 15.56 -8.68
N PRO A 119 -17.10 16.21 -9.57
CA PRO A 119 -15.64 16.23 -9.48
C PRO A 119 -15.13 16.94 -8.22
N PHE A 120 -15.83 17.97 -7.73
CA PHE A 120 -15.39 18.76 -6.57
C PHE A 120 -16.10 18.43 -5.26
N LYS A 121 -17.40 18.09 -5.32
CA LYS A 121 -18.21 17.84 -4.12
C LYS A 121 -18.19 16.37 -3.68
N GLY A 122 -17.90 15.45 -4.60
CA GLY A 122 -18.11 14.03 -4.38
C GLY A 122 -19.59 13.70 -4.16
N THR A 123 -19.85 12.50 -3.65
CA THR A 123 -21.21 11.97 -3.41
C THR A 123 -21.59 11.91 -1.93
N GLY A 124 -20.69 12.37 -1.04
CA GLY A 124 -20.92 12.48 0.41
C GLY A 124 -20.16 11.43 1.22
N LEU A 125 -19.72 11.81 2.42
CA LEU A 125 -18.98 10.93 3.33
C LEU A 125 -19.92 9.89 3.98
N ALA A 126 -19.34 8.78 4.43
CA ALA A 126 -19.95 7.63 5.10
C ALA A 126 -20.51 6.52 4.20
N ARG A 127 -20.24 5.26 4.61
CA ARG A 127 -20.66 4.03 3.92
C ARG A 127 -22.17 3.97 3.67
N ARG A 128 -23.00 4.46 4.59
CA ARG A 128 -24.46 4.48 4.43
C ARG A 128 -24.92 5.44 3.33
N VAL A 129 -24.29 6.61 3.21
CA VAL A 129 -24.56 7.58 2.15
C VAL A 129 -24.12 7.01 0.81
N GLN A 130 -22.90 6.46 0.74
CA GLN A 130 -22.37 5.80 -0.45
C GLN A 130 -23.26 4.64 -0.94
N LYS A 131 -23.69 3.75 -0.04
CA LYS A 131 -24.61 2.64 -0.39
C LYS A 131 -25.93 3.12 -0.98
N ARG A 132 -26.44 4.26 -0.51
CA ARG A 132 -27.70 4.83 -0.98
C ARG A 132 -27.52 5.56 -2.31
N VAL A 133 -26.58 6.49 -2.37
CA VAL A 133 -26.35 7.38 -3.52
C VAL A 133 -25.85 6.58 -4.72
N LEU A 134 -25.04 5.55 -4.49
CA LEU A 134 -24.45 4.73 -5.53
C LEU A 134 -25.16 3.40 -5.73
N LYS A 135 -26.42 3.24 -5.30
CA LYS A 135 -27.11 1.94 -5.36
C LYS A 135 -27.08 1.34 -6.78
N ASP A 136 -27.47 2.11 -7.79
CA ASP A 136 -27.50 1.66 -9.19
C ASP A 136 -26.09 1.39 -9.74
N LEU A 137 -25.12 2.20 -9.33
CA LEU A 137 -23.72 1.99 -9.70
C LEU A 137 -23.17 0.72 -9.05
N ASN A 138 -23.49 0.47 -7.78
CA ASN A 138 -23.08 -0.71 -7.04
C ASN A 138 -23.70 -1.96 -7.65
N GLU A 139 -24.96 -1.91 -8.06
CA GLU A 139 -25.60 -3.01 -8.80
C GLU A 139 -24.84 -3.31 -10.11
N LYS A 140 -24.47 -2.27 -10.86
CA LYS A 140 -23.62 -2.40 -12.07
C LYS A 140 -22.18 -2.82 -11.76
N ALA A 141 -21.67 -2.49 -10.57
CA ALA A 141 -20.34 -2.78 -10.08
C ALA A 141 -20.27 -4.07 -9.26
N LEU A 142 -21.08 -5.08 -9.64
CA LEU A 142 -21.04 -6.43 -9.07
C LEU A 142 -21.39 -6.47 -7.57
N ARG A 143 -22.14 -5.47 -7.08
CA ARG A 143 -22.50 -5.26 -5.67
C ARG A 143 -21.31 -5.13 -4.73
N LEU A 144 -20.13 -4.78 -5.26
CA LEU A 144 -18.97 -4.44 -4.44
C LEU A 144 -19.23 -3.09 -3.79
N GLU A 145 -19.15 -3.03 -2.46
CA GLU A 145 -19.57 -1.87 -1.67
C GLU A 145 -18.64 -0.65 -1.77
N HIS A 146 -17.48 -0.79 -2.42
CA HIS A 146 -16.52 0.28 -2.67
C HIS A 146 -15.51 -0.09 -3.76
N THR A 147 -14.69 0.89 -4.16
CA THR A 147 -13.80 0.82 -5.32
C THR A 147 -12.55 -0.05 -5.14
N HIS A 148 -12.17 -0.40 -3.90
CA HIS A 148 -10.87 -1.04 -3.59
C HIS A 148 -9.66 -0.25 -4.12
N ASN A 149 -9.78 1.08 -4.18
CA ASN A 149 -8.71 2.00 -4.51
C ASN A 149 -8.93 3.25 -3.67
N LEU A 150 -7.98 3.57 -2.80
CA LEU A 150 -8.11 4.65 -1.83
C LEU A 150 -8.41 5.98 -2.51
N PHE A 151 -7.63 6.34 -3.52
CA PHE A 151 -7.72 7.64 -4.19
C PHE A 151 -9.05 7.80 -4.93
N LEU A 152 -9.46 6.75 -5.64
CA LEU A 152 -10.74 6.75 -6.34
C LEU A 152 -11.91 6.81 -5.36
N ASN A 153 -11.81 6.13 -4.22
CA ASN A 153 -12.84 6.18 -3.19
C ASN A 153 -12.90 7.57 -2.51
N LEU A 154 -11.75 8.17 -2.23
CA LEU A 154 -11.66 9.51 -1.67
C LEU A 154 -12.22 10.55 -2.64
N TRP A 155 -11.90 10.45 -3.93
CA TRP A 155 -12.48 11.31 -4.97
C TRP A 155 -14.01 11.16 -5.01
N LEU A 156 -14.49 9.92 -5.09
CA LEU A 156 -15.91 9.64 -5.18
C LEU A 156 -16.69 10.17 -3.97
N GLN A 157 -16.13 10.07 -2.77
CA GLN A 157 -16.78 10.47 -1.52
C GLN A 157 -16.71 11.97 -1.25
N ALA A 158 -15.53 12.57 -1.43
CA ALA A 158 -15.20 13.90 -0.93
C ALA A 158 -14.78 14.88 -2.03
N GLY A 159 -14.73 14.43 -3.29
CA GLY A 159 -14.27 15.22 -4.42
C GLY A 159 -12.76 15.14 -4.65
N LEU A 160 -12.32 15.75 -5.75
CA LEU A 160 -10.94 15.72 -6.21
C LEU A 160 -10.00 16.52 -5.30
N LEU A 161 -10.53 17.58 -4.67
CA LEU A 161 -9.73 18.50 -3.88
C LEU A 161 -9.06 17.83 -2.65
N PRO A 162 -9.77 17.03 -1.83
CA PRO A 162 -9.13 16.22 -0.79
C PRO A 162 -8.07 15.24 -1.31
N VAL A 163 -8.25 14.67 -2.50
CA VAL A 163 -7.25 13.78 -3.11
C VAL A 163 -5.98 14.56 -3.44
N ILE A 164 -6.12 15.75 -4.03
CA ILE A 164 -4.99 16.62 -4.35
C ILE A 164 -4.24 17.02 -3.07
N PHE A 165 -4.95 17.50 -2.04
CA PHE A 165 -4.32 17.86 -0.77
C PHE A 165 -3.62 16.68 -0.11
N PHE A 166 -4.25 15.51 -0.13
CA PHE A 166 -3.63 14.28 0.38
C PHE A 166 -2.33 13.95 -0.37
N LEU A 167 -2.33 14.01 -1.70
CA LEU A 167 -1.15 13.72 -2.53
C LEU A 167 -0.04 14.75 -2.31
N ILE A 168 -0.38 16.03 -2.17
CA ILE A 168 0.58 17.09 -1.84
C ILE A 168 1.21 16.83 -0.48
N PHE A 169 0.40 16.61 0.55
CA PHE A 169 0.88 16.30 1.90
C PHE A 169 1.74 15.04 1.92
N TYR A 170 1.28 13.97 1.28
CA TYR A 170 2.03 12.73 1.13
C TYR A 170 3.39 12.97 0.44
N GLY A 171 3.41 13.74 -0.65
CA GLY A 171 4.64 14.09 -1.37
C GLY A 171 5.63 14.87 -0.52
N TYR A 172 5.16 15.84 0.27
CA TYR A 172 6.00 16.56 1.23
C TYR A 172 6.55 15.63 2.33
N THR A 173 5.71 14.80 2.93
CA THR A 173 6.14 13.83 3.94
C THR A 173 7.21 12.88 3.38
N LEU A 174 7.02 12.36 2.16
CA LEU A 174 8.01 11.53 1.50
C LEU A 174 9.31 12.29 1.22
N LYS A 175 9.23 13.55 0.77
CA LYS A 175 10.41 14.42 0.58
C LYS A 175 11.21 14.58 1.88
N TYR A 176 10.54 14.79 3.01
CA TYR A 176 11.21 14.88 4.31
C TYR A 176 11.83 13.56 4.75
N ALA A 177 11.14 12.43 4.54
CA ALA A 177 11.70 11.11 4.81
C ALA A 177 12.97 10.86 4.00
N LEU A 178 12.98 11.20 2.71
CA LEU A 178 14.15 11.09 1.84
C LEU A 178 15.28 12.03 2.26
N LYS A 179 14.98 13.25 2.72
CA LYS A 179 15.97 14.18 3.28
C LYS A 179 16.63 13.57 4.52
N LEU A 180 15.85 13.05 5.46
CA LEU A 180 16.35 12.36 6.65
C LEU A 180 17.20 11.15 6.29
N ALA A 181 16.77 10.34 5.31
CA ALA A 181 17.52 9.19 4.83
C ALA A 181 18.88 9.58 4.24
N LYS A 182 18.95 10.66 3.47
CA LYS A 182 20.21 11.23 2.94
C LYS A 182 21.17 11.68 4.05
N LEU A 183 20.65 12.07 5.20
CA LEU A 183 21.43 12.43 6.38
C LEU A 183 21.84 11.23 7.23
N GLY A 184 21.59 10.00 6.75
CA GLY A 184 21.88 8.77 7.49
C GLY A 184 20.90 8.47 8.63
N ASN A 185 19.80 9.23 8.74
CA ASN A 185 18.80 9.01 9.79
C ASN A 185 17.91 7.81 9.42
N SER A 186 17.93 6.79 10.28
CA SER A 186 17.19 5.54 10.10
C SER A 186 15.67 5.74 10.06
N THR A 187 15.13 6.74 10.77
CA THR A 187 13.71 7.14 10.70
C THR A 187 13.30 7.45 9.27
N GLY A 188 14.12 8.22 8.53
CA GLY A 188 13.85 8.56 7.14
C GLY A 188 13.82 7.35 6.21
N ILE A 189 14.72 6.38 6.46
CA ILE A 189 14.81 5.16 5.65
C ILE A 189 13.62 4.23 5.92
N TYR A 190 13.33 3.93 7.18
CA TYR A 190 12.26 2.99 7.54
C TYR A 190 10.87 3.55 7.25
N TRP A 191 10.59 4.78 7.67
CA TRP A 191 9.29 5.40 7.42
C TRP A 191 9.12 5.82 5.97
N GLY A 192 10.19 6.17 5.26
CA GLY A 192 10.16 6.34 3.80
C GLY A 192 9.78 5.04 3.08
N GLY A 193 10.33 3.91 3.50
CA GLY A 193 9.94 2.59 2.99
C GLY A 193 8.47 2.24 3.29
N PHE A 194 8.02 2.52 4.51
CA PHE A 194 6.61 2.40 4.88
C PHE A 194 5.70 3.25 3.99
N LEU A 195 6.04 4.52 3.73
CA LEU A 195 5.23 5.39 2.88
C LEU A 195 5.07 4.78 1.48
N ILE A 196 6.17 4.33 0.86
CA ILE A 196 6.11 3.69 -0.46
C ILE A 196 5.21 2.45 -0.43
N ALA A 197 5.37 1.58 0.58
CA ALA A 197 4.49 0.42 0.74
C ALA A 197 3.02 0.85 0.91
N PHE A 198 2.75 1.86 1.73
CA PHE A 198 1.42 2.41 1.96
C PHE A 198 0.79 2.93 0.65
N LEU A 199 1.55 3.62 -0.19
CA LEU A 199 1.08 4.13 -1.48
C LEU A 199 0.64 2.99 -2.40
N PHE A 200 1.49 1.98 -2.59
CA PHE A 200 1.15 0.84 -3.43
C PHE A 200 -0.05 0.06 -2.89
N MET A 201 -0.11 -0.15 -1.58
CA MET A 201 -1.24 -0.82 -0.96
C MET A 201 -2.55 -0.04 -1.17
N SER A 202 -2.48 1.28 -1.08
CA SER A 202 -3.61 2.19 -1.28
C SER A 202 -4.17 2.19 -2.70
N LEU A 203 -3.40 1.78 -3.71
CA LEU A 203 -3.90 1.63 -5.08
C LEU A 203 -4.82 0.42 -5.25
N PHE A 204 -4.67 -0.60 -4.40
CA PHE A 204 -5.36 -1.88 -4.52
C PHE A 204 -6.28 -2.18 -3.33
N GLU A 205 -6.31 -1.33 -2.31
CA GLU A 205 -7.23 -1.46 -1.19
C GLU A 205 -8.03 -0.17 -0.99
N GLY A 206 -9.30 -0.30 -0.58
CA GLY A 206 -10.22 0.81 -0.38
C GLY A 206 -10.24 1.30 1.08
N LEU A 207 -11.02 2.35 1.35
CA LEU A 207 -11.31 2.91 2.69
C LEU A 207 -12.20 1.96 3.52
N GLU A 208 -11.81 0.71 3.70
CA GLU A 208 -12.30 -0.03 4.86
C GLU A 208 -11.44 0.34 6.06
N GLU A 209 -12.01 1.28 6.82
CA GLU A 209 -11.75 1.62 8.21
C GLU A 209 -10.62 2.62 8.53
N TRP A 210 -10.98 3.53 9.43
CA TRP A 210 -10.16 4.50 10.16
C TRP A 210 -8.81 3.95 10.65
N THR A 211 -8.73 2.62 10.85
CA THR A 211 -7.54 1.87 11.28
C THR A 211 -6.38 1.92 10.28
N ARG A 212 -6.63 2.13 8.97
CA ARG A 212 -5.56 2.12 7.95
C ARG A 212 -4.83 3.45 7.80
N PHE A 213 -5.48 4.55 8.18
CA PHE A 213 -4.88 5.89 8.12
C PHE A 213 -4.08 6.22 9.36
N THR A 214 -4.41 5.63 10.51
CA THR A 214 -3.68 5.88 11.77
C THR A 214 -2.17 5.62 11.63
N PRO A 215 -1.70 4.49 11.05
CA PRO A 215 -0.27 4.29 10.81
C PRO A 215 0.35 5.34 9.89
N PHE A 216 -0.39 5.82 8.86
CA PHE A 216 0.08 6.88 7.98
C PHE A 216 0.28 8.20 8.72
N TRP A 217 -0.67 8.59 9.56
CA TRP A 217 -0.58 9.83 10.35
C TRP A 217 0.52 9.75 11.40
N ILE A 218 0.69 8.60 12.06
CA ILE A 218 1.80 8.35 12.99
C ILE A 218 3.15 8.46 12.27
N ALA A 219 3.31 7.77 11.14
CA ALA A 219 4.53 7.82 10.33
C ALA A 219 4.85 9.26 9.90
N SER A 220 3.82 10.00 9.48
CA SER A 220 3.96 11.41 9.10
C SER A 220 4.43 12.24 10.29
N ALA A 221 3.75 12.18 11.44
CA ALA A 221 4.15 12.92 12.62
C ALA A 221 5.61 12.64 13.05
N LEU A 222 6.03 11.38 13.00
CA LEU A 222 7.41 10.98 13.30
C LEU A 222 8.43 11.55 12.32
N ILE A 223 8.13 11.53 11.02
CA ILE A 223 9.00 12.10 9.99
C ILE A 223 9.14 13.61 10.17
N TRP A 224 8.02 14.32 10.31
CA TRP A 224 7.99 15.77 10.43
C TRP A 224 8.69 16.23 11.72
N GLY A 225 8.34 15.65 12.87
CA GLY A 225 8.97 16.00 14.15
C GLY A 225 10.48 15.71 14.18
N THR A 226 10.92 14.60 13.56
CA THR A 226 12.37 14.31 13.45
C THR A 226 13.08 15.28 12.51
N SER A 227 12.43 15.69 11.42
CA SER A 227 13.00 16.64 10.47
C SER A 227 13.17 18.04 11.08
N GLU A 228 12.21 18.52 11.85
CA GLU A 228 12.28 19.81 12.55
C GLU A 228 13.37 19.80 13.62
N GLY A 229 13.43 18.76 14.47
CA GLY A 229 14.49 18.62 15.47
C GLY A 229 15.90 18.55 14.85
N SER A 230 16.02 17.95 13.66
CA SER A 230 17.29 17.90 12.90
C SER A 230 17.68 19.25 12.29
N SER A 231 16.71 20.16 12.10
CA SER A 231 16.97 21.51 11.58
C SER A 231 17.39 22.49 12.68
N LEU A 232 16.85 22.34 13.89
CA LEU A 232 17.18 23.16 15.06
C LEU A 232 18.55 22.83 15.67
N SER A 233 19.06 21.62 15.44
CA SER A 233 20.36 21.14 15.94
C SER A 233 21.54 21.47 15.03
N ARG A 234 21.31 22.11 13.88
CA ARG A 234 22.38 22.71 13.09
C ARG A 234 22.61 24.13 13.59
N PRO A 235 23.77 24.46 14.19
CA PRO A 235 24.14 25.85 14.42
C PRO A 235 24.07 26.57 13.06
N SER A 236 23.41 27.72 13.02
CA SER A 236 23.54 28.64 11.90
C SER A 236 25.02 28.93 11.69
N ALA A 237 25.55 28.45 10.56
CA ALA A 237 26.88 28.81 10.09
C ALA A 237 26.90 30.28 9.65
#